data_AF-A0AAV2W374-F1
#
_entry.id   AF-A0AAV2W374-F1
#
_cell.length_a   1.000
_cell.length_b   1.000
_cell.length_c   1.000
_cell.angle_alpha   90.00
_cell.angle_beta   90.00
_cell.angle_gamma   90.00
#
_symmetry.space_group_name_H-M   'P 1'
#
loop_
_entity.id
_entity.type
_entity.pdbx_description
1 polymer ?
#
loop_
_entity_poly.entity_id
_entity_poly.type
_entity_poly.pdbx_seq_one_letter_code
_entity_poly.pdbx_strand_id
1 'polypeptide(L)'
;MIAIESVILSVFGTVLGILVGLGAGVVVRQAYRDNGLSTMSIPWLQLLGFLGAAILVGLVASISPASRALKKPVLEAVASD
;
A
#
# COMPACT_ATOMS: atom_id res chain seq x y z
N MET A 1 2.86 2.94 -17.69
CA MET A 1 3.84 3.35 -16.65
C MET A 1 3.14 3.77 -15.36
N ILE A 2 2.29 4.80 -15.36
CA ILE A 2 1.59 5.34 -14.17
C ILE A 2 0.94 4.26 -13.27
N ALA A 3 0.21 3.30 -13.86
CA ALA A 3 -0.44 2.23 -13.08
C ALA A 3 0.57 1.34 -12.32
N ILE A 4 1.71 1.05 -12.93
CA ILE A 4 2.77 0.22 -12.31
C ILE A 4 3.40 0.99 -11.15
N GLU A 5 3.70 2.27 -11.33
CA GLU A 5 4.27 3.12 -10.27
C GLU A 5 3.32 3.26 -9.08
N SER A 6 2.01 3.46 -9.33
CA SER A 6 1.01 3.51 -8.26
C SER A 6 0.89 2.19 -7.50
N VAL A 7 0.95 1.05 -8.20
CA VAL A 7 0.92 -0.28 -7.55
C VAL A 7 2.18 -0.50 -6.71
N ILE A 8 3.36 -0.18 -7.23
CA ILE A 8 4.62 -0.31 -6.48
C ILE A 8 4.58 0.51 -5.20
N LEU A 9 4.16 1.77 -5.27
CA LEU A 9 4.06 2.65 -4.09
C LEU A 9 3.04 2.12 -3.08
N SER A 10 1.88 1.64 -3.54
CA SER A 10 0.86 1.09 -2.65
C SER A 10 1.35 -0.19 -1.96
N VAL A 11 1.99 -1.10 -2.70
CA VAL A 11 2.54 -2.34 -2.16
C VAL A 11 3.66 -2.03 -1.15
N PHE A 12 4.56 -1.11 -1.48
CA PHE A 12 5.65 -0.70 -0.60
C PHE A 12 5.10 -0.11 0.72
N GLY A 13 4.14 0.81 0.64
CA GLY A 13 3.49 1.38 1.80
C GLY A 13 2.79 0.32 2.67
N THR A 14 2.12 -0.65 2.05
CA THR A 14 1.49 -1.76 2.78
C THR A 14 2.51 -2.66 3.46
N VAL A 15 3.62 -3.01 2.81
CA VAL A 15 4.69 -3.80 3.43
C VAL A 15 5.27 -3.06 4.64
N LEU A 16 5.59 -1.78 4.50
CA LEU A 16 6.06 -0.97 5.63
C LEU A 16 5.02 -0.90 6.76
N GLY A 17 3.75 -0.68 6.43
CA GLY A 17 2.66 -0.67 7.41
C GLY A 17 2.52 -1.99 8.16
N ILE A 18 2.64 -3.13 7.47
CA ILE A 18 2.63 -4.46 8.09
C ILE A 18 3.83 -4.61 9.03
N LEU A 19 5.04 -4.25 8.60
CA LEU A 19 6.24 -4.34 9.43
C LEU A 19 6.11 -3.48 10.70
N VAL A 20 5.67 -2.24 10.56
CA VAL A 20 5.44 -1.32 11.68
C VAL A 20 4.35 -1.85 12.60
N GLY A 21 3.23 -2.32 12.05
CA GLY A 21 2.11 -2.87 12.83
C GLY A 21 2.49 -4.13 13.61
N LEU A 22 3.27 -5.04 13.00
CA LEU A 22 3.81 -6.21 13.68
C LEU A 22 4.79 -5.80 14.78
N GLY A 23 5.67 -4.85 14.52
CA GLY A 23 6.59 -4.30 15.52
C GLY A 23 5.85 -3.71 16.73
N ALA A 24 4.82 -2.89 16.48
CA ALA A 24 3.96 -2.36 17.53
C ALA A 24 3.25 -3.48 18.32
N GLY A 25 2.75 -4.51 17.64
CA GLY A 25 2.15 -5.68 18.28
C GLY A 25 3.13 -6.43 19.19
N VAL A 26 4.40 -6.57 18.79
CA VAL A 26 5.46 -7.15 19.62
C VAL A 26 5.71 -6.31 20.86
N VAL A 27 5.77 -4.98 20.73
CA VAL A 27 5.96 -4.06 21.87
C VAL A 27 4.80 -4.18 22.86
N VAL A 28 3.55 -4.20 22.37
CA VAL A 28 2.36 -4.38 23.22
C VAL A 28 2.39 -5.73 23.92
N ARG A 29 2.65 -6.82 23.19
CA ARG A 29 2.77 -8.16 23.78
C ARG A 29 3.84 -8.18 24.87
N GLN A 30 4.99 -7.56 24.63
CA GLN A 30 6.08 -7.52 25.61
C GLN A 30 5.69 -6.70 26.85
N ALA A 31 4.99 -5.58 26.69
CA ALA A 31 4.52 -4.76 27.80
C ALA A 31 3.47 -5.45 28.68
N TYR A 32 2.64 -6.32 28.09
CA TYR A 32 1.56 -7.04 28.78
C TYR A 32 1.89 -8.53 29.03
N ARG A 33 3.15 -8.93 28.84
CA ARG A 33 3.58 -10.33 29.02
C ARG A 33 3.25 -10.86 30.41
N ASP A 34 3.44 -10.03 31.44
CA ASP A 34 3.21 -10.37 32.85
C ASP A 34 1.72 -10.35 33.22
N ASN A 35 0.87 -9.79 32.36
CA ASN A 35 -0.59 -9.74 32.52
C ASN A 35 -1.31 -10.88 31.75
N GLY A 36 -0.57 -11.89 31.28
CA GLY A 36 -1.13 -13.06 30.61
C GLY A 36 -1.17 -12.98 29.08
N LEU A 37 -0.76 -11.87 28.45
CA LEU A 37 -0.59 -11.78 26.99
C LEU A 37 0.75 -12.41 26.55
N SER A 38 0.88 -13.71 26.76
CA SER A 38 2.11 -14.44 26.45
C SER A 38 2.20 -14.90 25.00
N THR A 39 1.08 -15.04 24.29
CA THR A 39 1.03 -15.59 22.93
C THR A 39 0.72 -14.52 21.89
N MET A 40 1.46 -14.53 20.78
CA MET A 40 1.17 -13.67 19.63
C MET A 40 0.86 -14.55 18.42
N SER A 41 -0.37 -14.39 17.89
CA SER A 41 -0.80 -15.05 16.67
C SER A 41 -0.74 -14.06 15.52
N ILE A 42 0.04 -14.37 14.49
CA ILE A 42 0.17 -13.53 13.30
C ILE A 42 -0.77 -14.09 12.22
N PRO A 43 -1.81 -13.36 11.81
CA PRO A 43 -2.78 -13.84 10.82
C PRO A 43 -2.22 -13.69 9.40
N TRP A 44 -1.30 -14.58 9.02
CA TRP A 44 -0.60 -14.55 7.72
C TRP A 44 -1.53 -14.42 6.52
N LEU A 45 -2.67 -15.14 6.56
CA LEU A 45 -3.65 -15.10 5.47
C LEU A 45 -4.29 -13.72 5.32
N GLN A 46 -4.55 -13.03 6.44
CA GLN A 46 -5.11 -11.69 6.45
C GLN A 46 -4.08 -10.65 5.99
N LEU A 47 -2.81 -10.83 6.36
CA LEU A 47 -1.71 -9.98 5.87
C LEU A 47 -1.53 -10.11 4.34
N LEU A 48 -1.60 -11.33 3.80
CA LEU A 48 -1.59 -11.56 2.36
C LEU A 48 -2.84 -10.97 1.69
N GLY A 49 -4.00 -11.07 2.32
CA GLY A 49 -5.23 -10.41 1.88
C GLY A 49 -5.07 -8.90 1.77
N PHE A 50 -4.45 -8.26 2.77
CA PHE A 50 -4.14 -6.82 2.71
C PHE A 50 -3.15 -6.46 1.60
N LEU A 51 -2.14 -7.31 1.37
CA LEU A 51 -1.20 -7.10 0.27
C LEU A 51 -1.91 -7.17 -1.09
N GLY A 52 -2.83 -8.13 -1.26
CA GLY A 52 -3.68 -8.21 -2.46
C GLY A 52 -4.59 -6.99 -2.61
N ALA A 53 -5.22 -6.55 -1.52
CA ALA A 53 -6.05 -5.35 -1.50
C ALA A 53 -5.25 -4.10 -1.88
N ALA A 54 -3.99 -3.98 -1.44
CA ALA A 54 -3.12 -2.85 -1.78
C ALA A 54 -2.87 -2.77 -3.29
N ILE A 55 -2.68 -3.90 -3.97
CA ILE A 55 -2.55 -3.92 -5.43
C ILE A 55 -3.82 -3.37 -6.09
N LEU A 56 -5.00 -3.81 -5.64
CA LEU A 56 -6.28 -3.32 -6.16
C LEU A 56 -6.45 -1.81 -5.91
N VAL A 57 -6.10 -1.34 -4.72
CA VAL A 57 -6.15 0.09 -4.38
C VAL A 57 -5.18 0.90 -5.24
N GLY A 58 -3.95 0.44 -5.44
CA GLY A 58 -2.98 1.08 -6.33
C GLY A 58 -3.45 1.17 -7.78
N LEU A 59 -4.12 0.12 -8.28
CA LEU A 59 -4.73 0.12 -9.61
C LEU A 59 -5.86 1.14 -9.71
N VAL A 60 -6.80 1.15 -8.75
CA VAL A 60 -7.92 2.10 -8.72
C VAL A 60 -7.42 3.53 -8.59
N ALA A 61 -6.41 3.77 -7.74
CA ALA A 61 -5.81 5.09 -7.55
C ALA A 61 -5.20 5.65 -8.83
N SER A 62 -4.65 4.78 -9.70
CA SER A 62 -4.02 5.19 -10.97
C SER A 62 -5.01 5.68 -12.03
N ILE A 63 -6.32 5.41 -11.88
CA ILE A 63 -7.34 5.77 -12.87
C ILE A 63 -7.45 7.30 -13.04
N SER A 64 -7.46 8.03 -11.92
CA SER A 64 -7.54 9.50 -11.95
C SER A 64 -6.40 10.16 -12.74
N PRO A 65 -5.10 9.92 -12.44
CA PRO A 65 -4.00 10.51 -13.20
C PRO A 65 -3.94 10.00 -14.64
N ALA A 66 -4.21 8.71 -14.89
CA ALA A 66 -4.24 8.16 -16.25
C ALA A 66 -5.30 8.87 -17.12
N SER A 67 -6.50 9.10 -16.58
CA SER A 67 -7.56 9.82 -17.28
C SER A 67 -7.22 11.27 -17.59
N ARG A 68 -6.45 11.94 -16.70
CA ARG A 68 -6.00 13.32 -16.90
C ARG A 68 -4.92 13.41 -18.00
N ALA A 69 -4.02 12.43 -18.06
CA ALA A 69 -2.98 12.38 -19.09
C ALA A 69 -3.56 12.26 -20.50
N LEU A 70 -4.64 11.48 -20.67
CA LEU A 70 -5.32 11.30 -21.97
C LEU A 70 -6.05 12.56 -22.47
N LYS A 71 -6.39 13.48 -21.57
CA LYS A 71 -7.15 14.70 -21.90
C LYS A 71 -6.28 15.86 -22.37
N LYS A 72 -4.95 15.75 -22.32
CA LYS A 72 -4.05 16.79 -22.83
C LYS A 72 -3.80 16.57 -24.34
N PRO A 73 -4.24 17.49 -25.22
CA PRO A 73 -4.05 17.33 -26.66
C PRO A 73 -2.56 17.35 -27.02
N VAL A 74 -2.10 16.27 -27.65
CA VAL A 74 -0.69 16.05 -27.99
C VAL A 74 -0.15 17.11 -28.97
N LEU A 75 -1.03 17.68 -29.80
CA LEU A 75 -0.65 18.73 -30.77
C LEU A 75 -0.36 20.09 -30.12
N GLU A 76 -1.02 20.41 -29.01
CA GLU A 76 -0.83 21.71 -28.33
C GLU A 76 0.49 21.73 -27.56
N ALA A 77 0.94 20.58 -27.07
CA ALA A 77 2.21 20.42 -26.38
C ALA A 77 3.43 20.54 -27.29
N VAL A 78 3.27 20.31 -28.60
CA VAL A 78 4.36 20.46 -29.60
C VAL A 78 4.35 21.84 -30.24
N ALA A 79 3.21 22.54 -30.25
CA ALA A 79 3.09 23.89 -30.79
C ALA A 79 3.54 24.99 -29.80
N SER A 80 3.76 24.65 -28.53
CA SER A 80 4.18 25.57 -27.48
C SER A 80 5.69 25.53 -27.14
N ASP A 81 6.48 24.76 -27.89
CA ASP A 81 7.96 24.77 -27.87
C ASP A 81 8.54 25.65 -29.00
#